data_AF-S6GQH8-F1
#
_entry.id   AF-S6GQH8-F1
#
_cell.length_a   1.000
_cell.length_b   1.000
_cell.length_c   1.000
_cell.angle_alpha   90.00
_cell.angle_beta   90.00
_cell.angle_gamma   90.00
#
_symmetry.space_group_name_H-M   'P 1'
#
loop_
_entity.id
_entity.type
_entity.pdbx_description
1 polymer ?
#
loop_
_entity_poly.entity_id
_entity_poly.type
_entity_poly.pdbx_seq_one_letter_code
_entity_poly.pdbx_strand_id
1 'polypeptide(L)'
;MTTFHLKDPLDNELFSEAYDEFLEQYSLCESSIVDLEHEPKNTVLLDDLFRTIHTVKANTSLLGFAPMVVILQELETILDLVRRGKIPFTDRAGDLTLLLMDKARDFMEQFRKAGKVEYNKELYNSVELGLQQLAASSPEMMAPILVNIIAQVDPNTSLSANNKKNWLQALSADNADLEFLYQMAKTCESRVGYWQGRTDRIGQLALAMNQAAGSPVDPVTLAASLFAHDVAMAFLPTPLLNQQGRLNEKQQTLVRQHVQTSSQLMRSLFNSHLAGLMLMQHQELVDGTGYPNGLTAEDINPGAKIIAIVHTFEAITHGHTSVSLHKRPLMRALLEINKKAGVEFSERWVEIFMQVVRKFN
;
A
#
# COMPACT_ATOMS: atom_id res chain seq x y z
N MET A 1 -21.53 -14.05 9.60
CA MET A 1 -21.83 -12.69 9.10
C MET A 1 -23.16 -12.25 9.66
N THR A 2 -23.25 -10.99 10.12
CA THR A 2 -24.44 -10.37 10.67
C THR A 2 -24.77 -9.14 9.82
N THR A 3 -26.05 -8.91 9.53
CA THR A 3 -26.49 -7.73 8.78
C THR A 3 -26.94 -6.63 9.73
N PHE A 4 -26.42 -5.43 9.52
CA PHE A 4 -26.82 -4.22 10.22
C PHE A 4 -27.71 -3.34 9.33
N HIS A 5 -28.75 -2.79 9.94
CA HIS A 5 -29.62 -1.76 9.39
C HIS A 5 -29.78 -0.66 10.44
N LEU A 6 -29.91 0.59 9.98
CA LEU A 6 -30.35 1.65 10.87
C LEU A 6 -31.80 1.40 11.30
N LYS A 7 -32.08 1.70 12.57
CA LYS A 7 -33.44 1.59 13.12
C LYS A 7 -34.36 2.66 12.55
N ASP A 8 -33.82 3.85 12.37
CA ASP A 8 -34.52 5.00 11.81
C ASP A 8 -33.85 5.40 10.48
N PRO A 9 -34.62 5.81 9.45
CA PRO A 9 -34.04 6.27 8.19
C PRO A 9 -33.17 7.49 8.44
N LEU A 10 -31.90 7.43 8.01
CA LEU A 10 -31.03 8.59 8.01
C LEU A 10 -31.31 9.40 6.74
N ASP A 11 -31.38 10.71 6.88
CA ASP A 11 -31.46 11.59 5.72
C ASP A 11 -30.20 11.46 4.85
N ASN A 12 -30.38 11.45 3.53
CA ASN A 12 -29.28 11.23 2.58
C ASN A 12 -28.28 12.39 2.58
N GLU A 13 -28.75 13.62 2.79
CA GLU A 13 -27.89 14.81 2.87
C GLU A 13 -27.03 14.73 4.14
N LEU A 14 -27.67 14.48 5.29
CA LEU A 14 -26.98 14.28 6.57
C LEU A 14 -25.96 13.13 6.52
N PHE A 15 -26.31 12.00 5.86
CA PHE A 15 -25.35 10.90 5.69
C PHE A 15 -24.17 11.30 4.79
N SER A 16 -24.42 12.06 3.72
CA SER A 16 -23.36 12.50 2.81
C SER A 16 -22.37 13.41 3.53
N GLU A 17 -22.85 14.37 4.32
CA GLU A 17 -21.99 15.25 5.12
C GLU A 17 -21.16 14.45 6.13
N ALA A 18 -21.80 13.53 6.86
CA ALA A 18 -21.09 12.68 7.82
C ALA A 18 -20.08 11.73 7.15
N TYR A 19 -20.37 11.27 5.93
CA TYR A 19 -19.46 10.43 5.16
C TYR A 19 -18.23 11.22 4.69
N ASP A 20 -18.43 12.46 4.22
CA ASP A 20 -17.34 13.34 3.79
C ASP A 20 -16.45 13.73 4.99
N GLU A 21 -17.05 14.09 6.13
CA GLU A 21 -16.32 14.34 7.37
C GLU A 21 -15.54 13.10 7.83
N PHE A 22 -16.15 11.91 7.75
CA PHE A 22 -15.45 10.65 8.06
C PHE A 22 -14.22 10.45 7.17
N LEU A 23 -14.29 10.73 5.87
CA LEU A 23 -13.15 10.60 4.95
C LEU A 23 -12.02 11.59 5.24
N GLU A 24 -12.37 12.81 5.65
CA GLU A 24 -11.38 13.80 6.10
C GLU A 24 -10.64 13.30 7.35
N GLN A 25 -11.37 12.86 8.38
CA GLN A 25 -10.78 12.32 9.61
C GLN A 25 -9.98 11.03 9.34
N TYR A 26 -10.46 10.17 8.44
CA TYR A 26 -9.74 8.99 7.98
C TYR A 26 -8.37 9.36 7.40
N SER A 27 -8.32 10.37 6.52
CA SER A 27 -7.07 10.85 5.91
C SER A 27 -6.11 11.44 6.95
N LEU A 28 -6.63 12.15 7.96
CA LEU A 28 -5.83 12.67 9.07
C LEU A 28 -5.25 11.54 9.94
N CYS A 29 -6.02 10.48 10.18
CA CYS A 29 -5.53 9.29 10.88
C CYS A 29 -4.33 8.66 10.16
N GLU A 30 -4.44 8.46 8.83
CA GLU A 30 -3.35 7.85 8.04
C GLU A 30 -2.07 8.67 8.11
N SER A 31 -2.16 9.99 7.90
CA SER A 31 -0.99 10.88 8.00
C SER A 31 -0.36 10.83 9.39
N SER A 32 -1.19 10.89 10.44
CA SER A 32 -0.70 10.89 11.82
C SER A 32 -0.01 9.57 12.18
N ILE A 33 -0.50 8.44 11.67
CA ILE A 33 0.12 7.13 11.88
C ILE A 33 1.49 7.08 11.21
N VAL A 34 1.61 7.58 9.96
CA VAL A 34 2.90 7.66 9.27
C VAL A 34 3.89 8.54 10.03
N ASP A 35 3.45 9.69 10.53
CA ASP A 35 4.32 10.58 11.32
C ASP A 35 4.76 9.91 12.64
N LEU A 36 3.86 9.15 13.28
CA LEU A 36 4.15 8.36 14.48
C LEU A 36 5.08 7.17 14.23
N GLU A 37 5.12 6.59 13.04
CA GLU A 37 6.12 5.56 12.70
C GLU A 37 7.54 6.14 12.69
N HIS A 38 7.70 7.40 12.28
CA HIS A 38 8.99 8.10 12.32
C HIS A 38 9.32 8.63 13.72
N GLU A 39 8.30 9.10 14.45
CA GLU A 39 8.43 9.68 15.79
C GLU A 39 7.55 8.97 16.84
N PRO A 40 7.82 7.69 17.18
CA PRO A 40 6.91 6.84 17.98
C PRO A 40 6.74 7.26 19.45
N LYS A 41 7.51 8.25 19.90
CA LYS A 41 7.44 8.82 21.25
C LYS A 41 6.85 10.23 21.27
N ASN A 42 6.42 10.76 20.12
CA ASN A 42 5.83 12.08 20.04
C ASN A 42 4.41 12.06 20.63
N THR A 43 4.27 12.56 21.85
CA THR A 43 3.01 12.56 22.59
C THR A 43 1.96 13.47 21.95
N VAL A 44 2.38 14.54 21.27
CA VAL A 44 1.47 15.47 20.59
C VAL A 44 0.77 14.75 19.43
N LEU A 45 1.54 14.06 18.60
CA LEU A 45 0.99 13.26 17.50
C LEU A 45 0.07 12.13 18.00
N LEU A 46 0.43 11.46 19.11
CA LEU A 46 -0.42 10.43 19.72
C LEU A 46 -1.74 11.00 20.24
N ASP A 47 -1.71 12.16 20.89
CA ASP A 47 -2.90 12.82 21.41
C ASP A 47 -3.81 13.35 20.29
N ASP A 48 -3.22 13.85 19.21
CA ASP A 48 -3.95 14.31 18.03
C ASP A 48 -4.63 13.13 17.31
N LEU A 49 -3.91 12.04 17.05
CA LEU A 49 -4.48 10.82 16.46
C LEU A 49 -5.62 10.26 17.32
N PHE A 50 -5.44 10.20 18.64
CA PHE A 50 -6.49 9.74 19.54
C PHE A 50 -7.73 10.64 19.48
N ARG A 51 -7.54 11.98 19.45
CA ARG A 51 -8.65 12.94 19.35
C ARG A 51 -9.41 12.79 18.03
N THR A 52 -8.71 12.55 16.92
CA THR A 52 -9.32 12.26 15.62
C THR A 52 -10.22 11.04 15.69
N ILE A 53 -9.71 9.90 16.18
CA ILE A 53 -10.51 8.67 16.33
C ILE A 53 -11.69 8.86 17.30
N HIS A 54 -11.47 9.58 18.39
CA HIS A 54 -12.53 9.89 19.35
C HIS A 54 -13.67 10.69 18.71
N THR A 55 -13.34 11.67 17.88
CA THR A 55 -14.30 12.49 17.14
C THR A 55 -15.11 11.63 16.16
N VAL A 56 -14.43 10.76 15.39
CA VAL A 56 -15.09 9.81 14.48
C VAL A 56 -16.04 8.89 15.23
N LYS A 57 -15.64 8.37 16.40
CA LYS A 57 -16.50 7.52 17.25
C LYS A 57 -17.73 8.27 17.75
N ALA A 58 -17.56 9.49 18.22
CA ALA A 58 -18.67 10.33 18.70
C ALA A 58 -19.70 10.55 17.58
N ASN A 59 -19.25 10.97 16.39
CA ASN A 59 -20.13 11.19 15.23
C ASN A 59 -20.83 9.90 14.81
N THR A 60 -20.08 8.80 14.72
CA THR A 60 -20.62 7.46 14.40
C THR A 60 -21.69 7.00 15.39
N SER A 61 -21.49 7.29 16.68
CA SER A 61 -22.47 6.99 17.73
C SER A 61 -23.74 7.82 17.60
N LEU A 62 -23.64 9.09 17.21
CA LEU A 62 -24.81 9.96 16.98
C LEU A 62 -25.64 9.46 15.80
N LEU A 63 -25.01 8.91 14.77
CA LEU A 63 -25.67 8.31 13.61
C LEU A 63 -26.28 6.93 13.90
N GLY A 64 -26.02 6.34 15.08
CA GLY A 64 -26.56 5.04 15.46
C GLY A 64 -25.87 3.83 14.83
N PHE A 65 -24.66 4.00 14.28
CA PHE A 65 -23.85 2.92 13.69
C PHE A 65 -23.16 2.06 14.76
N ALA A 66 -23.96 1.39 15.59
CA ALA A 66 -23.47 0.62 16.74
C ALA A 66 -22.33 -0.38 16.42
N PRO A 67 -22.34 -1.15 15.32
CA PRO A 67 -21.22 -2.05 15.01
C PRO A 67 -19.91 -1.33 14.70
N MET A 68 -19.98 -0.15 14.08
CA MET A 68 -18.80 0.66 13.77
C MET A 68 -18.23 1.31 15.04
N VAL A 69 -19.09 1.71 15.99
CA VAL A 69 -18.66 2.19 17.32
C VAL A 69 -17.79 1.15 18.03
N VAL A 70 -18.09 -0.15 17.88
CA VAL A 70 -17.28 -1.23 18.48
C VAL A 70 -15.84 -1.21 17.92
N ILE A 71 -15.67 -1.11 16.60
CA ILE A 71 -14.32 -1.05 16.00
C ILE A 71 -13.57 0.21 16.43
N LEU A 72 -14.26 1.36 16.43
CA LEU A 72 -13.67 2.64 16.83
C LEU A 72 -13.31 2.66 18.32
N GLN A 73 -14.03 1.91 19.15
CA GLN A 73 -13.67 1.69 20.55
C GLN A 73 -12.36 0.89 20.67
N GLU A 74 -12.17 -0.16 19.87
CA GLU A 74 -10.91 -0.93 19.86
C GLU A 74 -9.73 -0.12 19.32
N LEU A 75 -9.96 0.79 18.37
CA LEU A 75 -8.98 1.78 17.93
C LEU A 75 -8.53 2.72 19.07
N GLU A 76 -9.47 3.21 19.88
CA GLU A 76 -9.11 3.96 21.08
C GLU A 76 -8.37 3.10 22.09
N THR A 77 -8.76 1.83 22.27
CA THR A 77 -8.13 0.91 23.22
C THR A 77 -6.64 0.75 22.89
N ILE A 78 -6.26 0.46 21.64
CA ILE A 78 -4.85 0.30 21.27
C ILE A 78 -4.07 1.61 21.46
N LEU A 79 -4.63 2.75 21.08
CA LEU A 79 -3.95 4.04 21.23
C LEU A 79 -3.84 4.48 22.69
N ASP A 80 -4.82 4.18 23.53
CA ASP A 80 -4.75 4.44 24.98
C ASP A 80 -3.66 3.59 25.64
N LEU A 81 -3.50 2.32 25.23
CA LEU A 81 -2.38 1.48 25.69
C LEU A 81 -1.02 2.10 25.34
N VAL A 82 -0.89 2.67 24.14
CA VAL A 82 0.33 3.38 23.72
C VAL A 82 0.53 4.65 24.53
N ARG A 83 -0.50 5.50 24.65
CA ARG A 83 -0.45 6.78 25.37
C ARG A 83 -0.08 6.60 26.84
N ARG A 84 -0.55 5.53 27.49
CA ARG A 84 -0.22 5.19 28.87
C ARG A 84 1.14 4.51 29.03
N GLY A 85 1.87 4.28 27.94
CA GLY A 85 3.16 3.59 27.94
C GLY A 85 3.06 2.10 28.32
N LYS A 86 1.88 1.49 28.19
CA LYS A 86 1.69 0.05 28.42
C LYS A 86 2.29 -0.77 27.28
N ILE A 87 2.20 -0.27 26.06
CA ILE A 87 2.85 -0.82 24.87
C ILE A 87 3.58 0.31 24.12
N PRO A 88 4.71 0.04 23.44
CA PRO A 88 5.31 1.00 22.53
C PRO A 88 4.49 1.13 21.24
N PHE A 89 4.49 2.30 20.61
CA PHE A 89 4.04 2.43 19.23
C PHE A 89 5.07 1.74 18.33
N THR A 90 4.66 0.69 17.62
CA THR A 90 5.50 -0.09 16.70
C THR A 90 4.80 -0.18 15.35
N ASP A 91 5.51 -0.54 14.29
CA ASP A 91 4.92 -0.75 12.95
C ASP A 91 3.67 -1.63 13.01
N ARG A 92 3.68 -2.67 13.86
CA ARG A 92 2.53 -3.58 14.03
C ARG A 92 1.34 -2.92 14.72
N ALA A 93 1.58 -2.00 15.65
CA ALA A 93 0.51 -1.23 16.28
C ALA A 93 -0.09 -0.22 15.28
N GLY A 94 0.76 0.39 14.44
CA GLY A 94 0.34 1.22 13.30
C GLY A 94 -0.50 0.42 12.30
N ASP A 95 0.01 -0.74 11.84
CA ASP A 95 -0.67 -1.68 10.94
C ASP A 95 -2.07 -2.07 11.47
N LEU A 96 -2.17 -2.45 12.75
CA LEU A 96 -3.46 -2.80 13.37
C LEU A 96 -4.40 -1.59 13.43
N THR A 97 -3.89 -0.40 13.74
CA THR A 97 -4.68 0.83 13.77
C THR A 97 -5.22 1.16 12.37
N LEU A 98 -4.39 1.09 11.33
CA LEU A 98 -4.83 1.30 9.94
C LEU A 98 -5.86 0.27 9.51
N LEU A 99 -5.67 -1.00 9.84
CA LEU A 99 -6.59 -2.06 9.43
C LEU A 99 -7.96 -1.96 10.11
N LEU A 100 -8.00 -1.60 11.39
CA LEU A 100 -9.28 -1.35 12.07
C LEU A 100 -9.96 -0.09 11.49
N MET A 101 -9.19 0.94 11.13
CA MET A 101 -9.73 2.13 10.46
C MET A 101 -10.25 1.81 9.04
N ASP A 102 -9.58 0.91 8.31
CA ASP A 102 -10.04 0.38 7.03
C ASP A 102 -11.38 -0.36 7.18
N LYS A 103 -11.58 -1.15 8.25
CA LYS A 103 -12.89 -1.76 8.52
C LYS A 103 -13.99 -0.74 8.78
N ALA A 104 -13.67 0.37 9.45
CA ALA A 104 -14.60 1.47 9.66
C ALA A 104 -14.97 2.16 8.32
N ARG A 105 -13.99 2.36 7.43
CA ARG A 105 -14.25 2.88 6.07
C ARG A 105 -15.11 1.92 5.25
N ASP A 106 -14.78 0.64 5.26
CA ASP A 106 -15.54 -0.39 4.52
C ASP A 106 -16.99 -0.47 5.02
N PHE A 107 -17.22 -0.29 6.32
CA PHE A 107 -18.55 -0.18 6.90
C PHE A 107 -19.34 1.00 6.29
N MET A 108 -18.76 2.20 6.30
CA MET A 108 -19.37 3.41 5.75
C MET A 108 -19.65 3.26 4.24
N GLU A 109 -18.72 2.68 3.49
CA GLU A 109 -18.88 2.43 2.06
C GLU A 109 -20.00 1.42 1.74
N GLN A 110 -20.09 0.32 2.50
CA GLN A 110 -21.15 -0.66 2.34
C GLN A 110 -22.51 -0.03 2.61
N PHE A 111 -22.61 0.74 3.70
CA PHE A 111 -23.85 1.42 4.06
C PHE A 111 -24.27 2.42 2.97
N ARG A 112 -23.33 3.23 2.46
CA ARG A 112 -23.60 4.17 1.36
C ARG A 112 -24.14 3.49 0.10
N LYS A 113 -23.63 2.31 -0.23
CA LYS A 113 -24.00 1.56 -1.46
C LYS A 113 -25.34 0.82 -1.33
N ALA A 114 -25.62 0.27 -0.15
CA ALA A 114 -26.70 -0.71 0.01
C ALA A 114 -27.73 -0.38 1.11
N GLY A 115 -27.53 0.69 1.89
CA GLY A 115 -28.35 1.04 3.06
C GLY A 115 -28.28 0.01 4.20
N LYS A 116 -27.34 -0.93 4.12
CA LYS A 116 -27.11 -2.03 5.06
C LYS A 116 -25.64 -2.41 5.04
N VAL A 117 -25.17 -3.02 6.12
CA VAL A 117 -23.78 -3.50 6.21
C VAL A 117 -23.76 -4.95 6.64
N GLU A 118 -22.95 -5.76 5.97
CA GLU A 118 -22.62 -7.10 6.46
C GLU A 118 -21.30 -7.04 7.21
N TYR A 119 -21.30 -7.49 8.46
CA TYR A 119 -20.13 -7.45 9.32
C TYR A 119 -19.95 -8.76 10.09
N ASN A 120 -18.71 -9.05 10.50
CA ASN A 120 -18.40 -10.23 11.28
C ASN A 120 -18.33 -9.88 12.78
N LYS A 121 -19.39 -10.17 13.52
CA LYS A 121 -19.44 -9.93 14.97
C LYS A 121 -18.42 -10.76 15.75
N GLU A 122 -18.15 -11.99 15.32
CA GLU A 122 -17.16 -12.86 15.97
C GLU A 122 -15.75 -12.30 15.84
N LEU A 123 -15.43 -11.70 14.67
CA LEU A 123 -14.18 -11.00 14.45
C LEU A 123 -14.03 -9.81 15.40
N TYR A 124 -15.07 -9.00 15.60
CA TYR A 124 -14.95 -7.82 16.46
C TYR A 124 -14.71 -8.23 17.91
N ASN A 125 -15.40 -9.28 18.37
CA ASN A 125 -15.16 -9.86 19.70
C ASN A 125 -13.74 -10.45 19.82
N SER A 126 -13.19 -11.03 18.75
CA SER A 126 -11.83 -11.59 18.79
C SER A 126 -10.76 -10.51 18.85
N VAL A 127 -10.98 -9.36 18.20
CA VAL A 127 -10.12 -8.17 18.32
C VAL A 127 -10.14 -7.63 19.75
N GLU A 128 -11.32 -7.45 20.34
CA GLU A 128 -11.49 -7.01 21.74
C GLU A 128 -10.72 -7.92 22.70
N LEU A 129 -10.93 -9.24 22.61
CA LEU A 129 -10.22 -10.23 23.43
C LEU A 129 -8.70 -10.19 23.22
N GLY A 130 -8.26 -10.01 21.98
CA GLY A 130 -6.84 -9.90 21.66
C GLY A 130 -6.21 -8.65 22.28
N LEU A 131 -6.89 -7.50 22.24
CA LEU A 131 -6.41 -6.27 22.87
C LEU A 131 -6.41 -6.34 24.40
N GLN A 132 -7.37 -7.03 25.00
CA GLN A 132 -7.34 -7.33 26.44
C GLN A 132 -6.14 -8.20 26.82
N GLN A 133 -5.83 -9.22 26.01
CA GLN A 133 -4.62 -10.05 26.19
C GLN A 133 -3.35 -9.21 26.03
N LEU A 134 -3.31 -8.33 25.02
CA LEU A 134 -2.18 -7.43 24.79
C LEU A 134 -1.91 -6.54 26.01
N ALA A 135 -2.96 -5.94 26.58
CA ALA A 135 -2.88 -5.06 27.74
C ALA A 135 -2.32 -5.75 29.00
N ALA A 136 -2.53 -7.06 29.15
CA ALA A 136 -2.08 -7.88 30.28
C ALA A 136 -0.77 -8.64 30.00
N SER A 137 -0.23 -8.55 28.78
CA SER A 137 0.90 -9.37 28.33
C SER A 137 2.26 -8.86 28.82
N SER A 138 3.25 -9.76 28.85
CA SER A 138 4.66 -9.36 28.98
C SER A 138 5.19 -8.77 27.66
N PRO A 139 6.24 -7.93 27.68
CA PRO A 139 6.80 -7.32 26.47
C PRO A 139 7.13 -8.30 25.33
N GLU A 140 7.58 -9.51 25.68
CA GLU A 140 7.93 -10.57 24.73
C GLU A 140 6.70 -11.13 23.99
N MET A 141 5.52 -11.08 24.62
CA MET A 141 4.27 -11.61 24.07
C MET A 141 3.49 -10.57 23.25
N MET A 142 3.84 -9.28 23.33
CA MET A 142 3.11 -8.21 22.64
C MET A 142 3.12 -8.38 21.11
N ALA A 143 4.30 -8.65 20.52
CA ALA A 143 4.42 -8.79 19.08
C ALA A 143 3.66 -10.02 18.51
N PRO A 144 3.76 -11.22 19.10
CA PRO A 144 2.93 -12.37 18.72
C PRO A 144 1.42 -12.10 18.80
N ILE A 145 0.96 -11.40 19.85
CA ILE A 145 -0.46 -11.08 20.03
C ILE A 145 -0.94 -10.13 18.93
N LEU A 146 -0.21 -9.03 18.68
CA LEU A 146 -0.55 -8.09 17.60
C LEU A 146 -0.65 -8.79 16.24
N VAL A 147 0.29 -9.67 15.93
CA VAL A 147 0.28 -10.45 14.67
C VAL A 147 -0.97 -11.33 14.56
N ASN A 148 -1.34 -12.00 15.64
CA ASN A 148 -2.53 -12.84 15.67
C ASN A 148 -3.82 -12.01 15.49
N ILE A 149 -3.93 -10.85 16.14
CA ILE A 149 -5.09 -9.96 15.98
C ILE A 149 -5.20 -9.53 14.52
N ILE A 150 -4.11 -9.04 13.94
CA ILE A 150 -4.14 -8.51 12.58
C ILE A 150 -4.45 -9.63 11.56
N ALA A 151 -3.87 -10.83 11.72
CA ALA A 151 -4.17 -11.97 10.86
C ALA A 151 -5.65 -12.40 10.91
N GLN A 152 -6.37 -12.08 12.01
CA GLN A 152 -7.81 -12.28 12.08
C GLN A 152 -8.58 -11.16 11.36
N VAL A 153 -8.16 -9.90 11.53
CA VAL A 153 -8.80 -8.73 10.91
C VAL A 153 -8.67 -8.75 9.39
N ASP A 154 -7.51 -9.16 8.92
CA ASP A 154 -7.26 -9.38 7.51
C ASP A 154 -6.47 -10.69 7.29
N PRO A 155 -7.18 -11.80 7.01
CA PRO A 155 -6.57 -13.10 6.73
C PRO A 155 -5.67 -13.11 5.49
N ASN A 156 -5.84 -12.13 4.59
CA ASN A 156 -5.06 -11.98 3.36
C ASN A 156 -3.91 -10.98 3.52
N THR A 157 -3.94 -10.15 4.57
CA THR A 157 -2.74 -9.45 4.99
C THR A 157 -1.73 -10.52 5.36
N SER A 158 -0.68 -10.63 4.54
CA SER A 158 0.48 -11.49 4.78
C SER A 158 1.28 -10.98 5.98
N LEU A 159 0.71 -11.03 7.19
CA LEU A 159 1.44 -10.96 8.44
C LEU A 159 2.01 -12.31 8.79
N SER A 160 2.88 -12.75 7.91
CA SER A 160 4.02 -13.48 8.39
C SER A 160 4.95 -12.45 9.04
N ALA A 161 4.91 -12.40 10.37
CA ALA A 161 6.02 -11.89 11.17
C ALA A 161 7.37 -12.60 10.86
N ASN A 162 7.37 -13.59 9.96
CA ASN A 162 8.54 -14.24 9.39
C ASN A 162 8.77 -14.06 7.86
N ASN A 163 7.86 -13.54 7.00
CA ASN A 163 8.16 -13.39 5.56
C ASN A 163 8.54 -11.99 5.06
N LYS A 164 8.48 -10.92 5.86
CA LYS A 164 9.08 -9.64 5.42
C LYS A 164 10.58 -9.80 5.11
N LYS A 165 11.26 -10.75 5.77
CA LYS A 165 12.62 -11.20 5.40
C LYS A 165 12.64 -12.44 4.51
N ASN A 166 11.69 -13.36 4.58
CA ASN A 166 11.83 -14.65 3.89
C ASN A 166 11.95 -14.55 2.36
N TRP A 167 11.16 -13.71 1.68
CA TRP A 167 11.23 -13.66 0.20
C TRP A 167 12.51 -12.98 -0.28
N LEU A 168 12.91 -11.85 0.32
CA LEU A 168 14.14 -11.17 -0.03
C LEU A 168 15.34 -12.01 0.42
N GLN A 169 15.39 -12.50 1.66
CA GLN A 169 16.48 -13.31 2.17
C GLN A 169 16.64 -14.64 1.42
N ALA A 170 15.54 -15.24 0.93
CA ALA A 170 15.62 -16.41 0.05
C ALA A 170 16.15 -16.05 -1.35
N LEU A 171 15.87 -14.83 -1.83
CA LEU A 171 16.30 -14.35 -3.14
C LEU A 171 17.71 -13.74 -3.13
N SER A 172 18.10 -13.12 -2.02
CA SER A 172 19.35 -12.37 -1.78
C SER A 172 20.33 -13.16 -0.92
N ALA A 173 20.09 -14.45 -0.67
CA ALA A 173 21.05 -15.31 0.00
C ALA A 173 22.41 -15.17 -0.70
N ASP A 174 23.36 -14.54 -0.01
CA ASP A 174 24.71 -14.21 -0.50
C ASP A 174 24.82 -13.16 -1.63
N ASN A 175 23.79 -12.33 -1.87
CA ASN A 175 23.83 -11.23 -2.85
C ASN A 175 23.74 -9.85 -2.16
N ALA A 176 24.92 -9.32 -1.79
CA ALA A 176 25.05 -8.02 -1.13
C ALA A 176 24.56 -6.84 -1.99
N ASP A 177 24.72 -6.93 -3.31
CA ASP A 177 24.29 -5.88 -4.24
C ASP A 177 22.76 -5.77 -4.28
N LEU A 178 22.07 -6.91 -4.29
CA LEU A 178 20.60 -6.94 -4.27
C LEU A 178 20.04 -6.38 -2.95
N GLU A 179 20.67 -6.73 -1.83
CA GLU A 179 20.30 -6.17 -0.52
C GLU A 179 20.52 -4.65 -0.49
N PHE A 180 21.66 -4.18 -1.01
CA PHE A 180 21.93 -2.74 -1.13
C PHE A 180 20.88 -2.03 -1.99
N LEU A 181 20.54 -2.57 -3.16
CA LEU A 181 19.50 -2.03 -4.04
C LEU A 181 18.14 -1.97 -3.34
N TYR A 182 17.77 -2.99 -2.57
CA TYR A 182 16.54 -3.01 -1.80
C TYR A 182 16.49 -1.91 -0.73
N GLN A 183 17.56 -1.76 0.06
CA GLN A 183 17.63 -0.70 1.07
C GLN A 183 17.60 0.69 0.44
N MET A 184 18.27 0.87 -0.70
CA MET A 184 18.23 2.11 -1.46
C MET A 184 16.81 2.41 -1.97
N ALA A 185 16.11 1.42 -2.54
CA ALA A 185 14.74 1.58 -3.01
C ALA A 185 13.79 2.03 -1.89
N LYS A 186 13.87 1.39 -0.71
CA LYS A 186 13.09 1.80 0.46
C LYS A 186 13.40 3.23 0.91
N THR A 187 14.66 3.64 0.87
CA THR A 187 15.05 5.01 1.21
C THR A 187 14.53 6.01 0.18
N CYS A 188 14.48 5.63 -1.11
CA CYS A 188 13.92 6.47 -2.16
C CYS A 188 12.39 6.64 -2.04
N GLU A 189 11.65 5.66 -1.53
CA GLU A 189 10.18 5.77 -1.35
C GLU A 189 9.79 7.02 -0.57
N SER A 190 10.39 7.20 0.61
CA SER A 190 10.11 8.33 1.49
C SER A 190 10.49 9.66 0.84
N ARG A 191 11.59 9.68 0.10
CA ARG A 191 12.07 10.87 -0.60
C ARG A 191 11.17 11.28 -1.76
N VAL A 192 10.67 10.30 -2.52
CA VAL A 192 9.86 10.54 -3.72
C VAL A 192 8.42 10.89 -3.35
N GLY A 193 7.92 10.43 -2.19
CA GLY A 193 6.51 10.61 -1.79
C GLY A 193 5.65 9.39 -2.14
N TYR A 194 6.25 8.21 -2.13
CA TYR A 194 5.54 6.94 -2.22
C TYR A 194 5.19 6.40 -0.84
N TRP A 195 4.16 5.55 -0.80
CA TRP A 195 3.75 4.85 0.42
C TRP A 195 4.78 3.84 0.87
N GLN A 196 5.04 3.80 2.19
CA GLN A 196 5.96 2.82 2.77
C GLN A 196 5.54 1.37 2.44
N GLY A 197 6.54 0.52 2.22
CA GLY A 197 6.34 -0.89 1.89
C GLY A 197 5.93 -1.14 0.44
N ARG A 198 5.97 -0.10 -0.41
CA ARG A 198 5.72 -0.20 -1.86
C ARG A 198 6.63 -1.25 -2.49
N THR A 199 7.93 -1.20 -2.20
CA THR A 199 8.97 -2.08 -2.74
C THR A 199 8.64 -3.55 -2.45
N ASP A 200 8.16 -3.85 -1.24
CA ASP A 200 7.75 -5.20 -0.87
C ASP A 200 6.50 -5.66 -1.65
N ARG A 201 5.47 -4.81 -1.74
CA ARG A 201 4.24 -5.11 -2.49
C ARG A 201 4.50 -5.39 -3.97
N ILE A 202 5.20 -4.47 -4.64
CA ILE A 202 5.51 -4.61 -6.06
C ILE A 202 6.49 -5.76 -6.30
N GLY A 203 7.43 -6.01 -5.36
CA GLY A 203 8.39 -7.11 -5.41
C GLY A 203 7.73 -8.48 -5.42
N GLN A 204 6.89 -8.75 -4.42
CA GLN A 204 6.20 -10.02 -4.29
C GLN A 204 5.27 -10.27 -5.49
N LEU A 205 4.54 -9.24 -5.93
CA LEU A 205 3.65 -9.34 -7.08
C LEU A 205 4.42 -9.61 -8.38
N ALA A 206 5.54 -8.91 -8.62
CA ALA A 206 6.38 -9.10 -9.80
C ALA A 206 6.96 -10.51 -9.87
N LEU A 207 7.48 -11.02 -8.74
CA LEU A 207 8.03 -12.38 -8.67
C LEU A 207 6.95 -13.44 -8.87
N ALA A 208 5.76 -13.25 -8.29
CA ALA A 208 4.64 -14.15 -8.49
C ALA A 208 4.15 -14.16 -9.95
N MET A 209 4.10 -12.99 -10.62
CA MET A 209 3.82 -12.89 -12.05
C MET A 209 4.86 -13.62 -12.89
N ASN A 210 6.15 -13.41 -12.60
CA ASN A 210 7.24 -14.09 -13.29
C ASN A 210 7.12 -15.61 -13.13
N GLN A 211 6.87 -16.09 -11.91
CA GLN A 211 6.70 -17.52 -11.63
C GLN A 211 5.48 -18.11 -12.35
N ALA A 212 4.33 -17.41 -12.32
CA ALA A 212 3.12 -17.84 -13.03
C ALA A 212 3.31 -17.91 -14.56
N ALA A 213 4.25 -17.11 -15.10
CA ALA A 213 4.62 -17.12 -16.51
C ALA A 213 5.63 -18.23 -16.89
N GLY A 214 6.08 -19.05 -15.93
CA GLY A 214 7.14 -20.05 -16.12
C GLY A 214 8.55 -19.52 -15.94
N SER A 215 8.72 -18.42 -15.19
CA SER A 215 10.00 -17.76 -14.88
C SER A 215 10.85 -17.41 -16.11
N PRO A 216 10.30 -16.65 -17.09
CA PRO A 216 11.06 -16.24 -18.28
C PRO A 216 12.21 -15.26 -17.96
N VAL A 217 12.22 -14.67 -16.77
CA VAL A 217 13.28 -13.77 -16.29
C VAL A 217 13.91 -14.36 -15.04
N ASP A 218 15.22 -14.24 -14.92
CA ASP A 218 15.93 -14.55 -13.67
C ASP A 218 15.35 -13.70 -12.51
N PRO A 219 14.85 -14.31 -11.42
CA PRO A 219 14.22 -13.60 -10.31
C PRO A 219 15.11 -12.54 -9.66
N VAL A 220 16.42 -12.80 -9.54
CA VAL A 220 17.38 -11.85 -8.94
C VAL A 220 17.53 -10.62 -9.82
N THR A 221 17.68 -10.82 -11.13
CA THR A 221 17.79 -9.74 -12.11
C THR A 221 16.50 -8.91 -12.19
N LEU A 222 15.33 -9.57 -12.14
CA LEU A 222 14.03 -8.91 -12.11
C LEU A 222 13.90 -8.03 -10.86
N ALA A 223 14.23 -8.57 -9.68
CA ALA A 223 14.18 -7.83 -8.43
C ALA A 223 15.17 -6.65 -8.42
N ALA A 224 16.41 -6.84 -8.89
CA ALA A 224 17.38 -5.76 -9.01
C ALA A 224 16.87 -4.62 -9.90
N SER A 225 16.30 -4.94 -11.06
CA SER A 225 15.68 -3.95 -11.94
C SER A 225 14.48 -3.27 -11.29
N LEU A 226 13.63 -4.01 -10.59
CA LEU A 226 12.47 -3.47 -9.92
C LEU A 226 12.86 -2.54 -8.77
N PHE A 227 13.89 -2.86 -7.98
CA PHE A 227 14.35 -1.96 -6.91
C PHE A 227 14.96 -0.68 -7.47
N ALA A 228 15.63 -0.76 -8.62
CA ALA A 228 16.29 0.37 -9.24
C ALA A 228 15.38 1.31 -10.07
N HIS A 229 14.14 0.91 -10.41
CA HIS A 229 13.36 1.60 -11.47
C HIS A 229 13.18 3.10 -11.25
N ASP A 230 12.77 3.48 -10.05
CA ASP A 230 12.51 4.89 -9.70
C ASP A 230 13.66 5.54 -8.90
N VAL A 231 14.80 4.88 -8.71
CA VAL A 231 15.90 5.43 -7.87
C VAL A 231 16.37 6.79 -8.37
N ALA A 232 16.48 6.95 -9.69
CA ALA A 232 16.89 8.23 -10.26
C ALA A 232 15.86 9.36 -10.07
N MET A 233 14.60 9.05 -9.74
CA MET A 233 13.61 10.07 -9.38
C MET A 233 14.02 10.82 -8.10
N ALA A 234 14.77 10.18 -7.19
CA ALA A 234 15.25 10.82 -5.97
C ALA A 234 16.22 12.00 -6.23
N PHE A 235 16.82 12.06 -7.43
CA PHE A 235 17.70 13.17 -7.84
C PHE A 235 16.93 14.38 -8.40
N LEU A 236 15.61 14.25 -8.59
CA LEU A 236 14.80 15.36 -9.08
C LEU A 236 14.59 16.42 -7.99
N PRO A 237 14.41 17.70 -8.39
CA PRO A 237 14.11 18.76 -7.44
C PRO A 237 12.83 18.49 -6.64
N THR A 238 12.85 18.73 -5.32
CA THR A 238 11.66 18.54 -4.46
C THR A 238 10.41 19.25 -4.98
N PRO A 239 10.47 20.49 -5.51
CA PRO A 239 9.27 21.15 -6.04
C PRO A 239 8.65 20.43 -7.23
N LEU A 240 9.47 19.69 -8.00
CA LEU A 240 8.99 18.89 -9.13
C LEU A 240 8.32 17.60 -8.66
N LEU A 241 8.90 16.92 -7.67
CA LEU A 241 8.34 15.71 -7.06
C LEU A 241 7.01 15.99 -6.35
N ASN A 242 6.92 17.13 -5.67
CA ASN A 242 5.74 17.53 -4.88
C ASN A 242 4.71 18.33 -5.68
N GLN A 243 4.88 18.47 -6.99
CA GLN A 243 4.00 19.31 -7.80
C GLN A 243 2.57 18.74 -7.82
N GLN A 244 1.61 19.57 -7.41
CA GLN A 244 0.19 19.27 -7.58
C GLN A 244 -0.28 19.76 -8.95
N GLY A 245 -0.72 18.83 -9.80
CA GLY A 245 -1.24 19.11 -11.15
C GLY A 245 -0.33 18.64 -12.29
N ARG A 246 -0.70 18.98 -13.53
CA ARG A 246 0.02 18.50 -14.73
C ARG A 246 1.41 19.13 -14.84
N LEU A 247 2.40 18.28 -15.11
CA LEU A 247 3.76 18.71 -15.47
C LEU A 247 3.76 19.35 -16.85
N ASN A 248 4.51 20.43 -17.04
CA ASN A 248 4.77 20.99 -18.36
C ASN A 248 5.76 20.11 -19.15
N GLU A 249 5.94 20.37 -20.45
CA GLU A 249 6.80 19.54 -21.32
C GLU A 249 8.25 19.43 -20.85
N LYS A 250 8.84 20.52 -20.33
CA LYS A 250 10.21 20.51 -19.81
C LYS A 250 10.31 19.65 -18.55
N GLN A 251 9.33 19.77 -17.66
CA GLN A 251 9.22 18.98 -16.44
C GLN A 251 9.01 17.49 -16.75
N GLN A 252 8.14 17.17 -17.71
CA GLN A 252 7.95 15.80 -18.18
C GLN A 252 9.24 15.23 -18.76
N THR A 253 9.95 16.01 -19.59
CA THR A 253 11.24 15.60 -20.16
C THR A 253 12.25 15.27 -19.06
N LEU A 254 12.34 16.12 -18.03
CA LEU A 254 13.22 15.91 -16.90
C LEU A 254 12.85 14.66 -16.08
N VAL A 255 11.55 14.44 -15.83
CA VAL A 255 11.07 13.20 -15.19
C VAL A 255 11.45 11.98 -16.02
N ARG A 256 11.20 11.98 -17.33
CA ARG A 256 11.50 10.83 -18.22
C ARG A 256 12.98 10.42 -18.23
N GLN A 257 13.90 11.32 -17.88
CA GLN A 257 15.34 11.02 -17.78
C GLN A 257 15.68 10.02 -16.67
N HIS A 258 14.78 9.76 -15.71
CA HIS A 258 14.99 8.75 -14.67
C HIS A 258 15.23 7.37 -15.30
N VAL A 259 14.54 7.05 -16.40
CA VAL A 259 14.69 5.77 -17.11
C VAL A 259 16.13 5.53 -17.57
N GLN A 260 16.70 6.52 -18.26
CA GLN A 260 18.07 6.44 -18.76
C GLN A 260 19.09 6.44 -17.63
N THR A 261 18.88 7.30 -16.63
CA THR A 261 19.76 7.42 -15.46
C THR A 261 19.79 6.11 -14.65
N SER A 262 18.63 5.55 -14.30
CA SER A 262 18.52 4.29 -13.56
C SER A 262 19.18 3.13 -14.33
N SER A 263 18.96 3.05 -15.65
CA SER A 263 19.63 2.05 -16.50
C SER A 263 21.14 2.19 -16.50
N GLN A 264 21.65 3.41 -16.65
CA GLN A 264 23.09 3.67 -16.66
C GLN A 264 23.72 3.30 -15.32
N LEU A 265 23.10 3.68 -14.20
CA LEU A 265 23.55 3.29 -12.86
C LEU A 265 23.62 1.76 -12.72
N MET A 266 22.58 1.06 -13.18
CA MET A 266 22.52 -0.40 -13.10
C MET A 266 23.64 -1.08 -13.91
N ARG A 267 23.96 -0.53 -15.09
CA ARG A 267 25.05 -1.03 -15.93
C ARG A 267 26.43 -0.70 -15.38
N SER A 268 26.62 0.51 -14.87
CA SER A 268 27.94 0.99 -14.47
C SER A 268 28.35 0.54 -13.07
N LEU A 269 27.43 0.51 -12.10
CA LEU A 269 27.75 0.21 -10.71
C LEU A 269 27.65 -1.29 -10.38
N PHE A 270 26.72 -1.99 -11.03
CA PHE A 270 26.39 -3.38 -10.72
C PHE A 270 26.63 -4.34 -11.89
N ASN A 271 27.16 -3.83 -13.01
CA ASN A 271 27.47 -4.59 -14.22
C ASN A 271 26.29 -5.43 -14.75
N SER A 272 25.04 -5.01 -14.50
CA SER A 272 23.85 -5.76 -14.90
C SER A 272 23.18 -5.13 -16.12
N HIS A 273 23.59 -5.61 -17.29
CA HIS A 273 23.05 -5.14 -18.56
C HIS A 273 21.57 -5.49 -18.75
N LEU A 274 21.15 -6.67 -18.30
CA LEU A 274 19.77 -7.13 -18.45
C LEU A 274 18.81 -6.37 -17.53
N ALA A 275 19.19 -6.13 -16.26
CA ALA A 275 18.42 -5.25 -15.39
C ALA A 275 18.37 -3.83 -15.97
N GLY A 276 19.50 -3.28 -16.44
CA GLY A 276 19.51 -1.98 -17.13
C GLY A 276 18.64 -1.94 -18.39
N LEU A 277 18.52 -3.04 -19.14
CA LEU A 277 17.61 -3.12 -20.29
C LEU A 277 16.14 -3.06 -19.85
N MET A 278 15.76 -3.81 -18.82
CA MET A 278 14.39 -3.75 -18.26
C MET A 278 14.06 -2.33 -17.79
N LEU A 279 15.01 -1.67 -17.12
CA LEU A 279 14.90 -0.27 -16.73
C LEU A 279 14.66 0.64 -17.92
N MET A 280 15.41 0.50 -19.02
CA MET A 280 15.20 1.28 -20.24
C MET A 280 13.82 1.11 -20.87
N GLN A 281 13.13 0.00 -20.59
CA GLN A 281 11.91 -0.40 -21.27
C GLN A 281 10.66 -0.36 -20.39
N HIS A 282 10.78 -0.12 -19.07
CA HIS A 282 9.63 -0.24 -18.15
C HIS A 282 8.55 0.85 -18.31
N GLN A 283 8.85 1.90 -19.10
CA GLN A 283 7.91 2.97 -19.47
C GLN A 283 7.52 2.91 -20.96
N GLU A 284 7.92 1.85 -21.67
CA GLU A 284 7.45 1.56 -23.02
C GLU A 284 6.02 1.00 -22.96
N LEU A 285 5.22 1.33 -23.96
CA LEU A 285 3.84 0.88 -24.09
C LEU A 285 3.75 -0.05 -25.29
N VAL A 286 2.94 -1.12 -25.20
CA VAL A 286 2.96 -2.17 -26.22
C VAL A 286 2.50 -1.71 -27.61
N ASP A 287 1.79 -0.59 -27.69
CA ASP A 287 1.38 0.10 -28.92
C ASP A 287 2.46 1.00 -29.54
N GLY A 288 3.63 1.13 -28.90
CA GLY A 288 4.74 1.96 -29.37
C GLY A 288 4.66 3.44 -28.96
N THR A 289 3.65 3.86 -28.20
CA THR A 289 3.49 5.27 -27.77
C THR A 289 4.27 5.61 -26.50
N GLY A 290 4.93 4.62 -25.90
CA GLY A 290 5.77 4.78 -24.72
C GLY A 290 7.13 5.45 -24.99
N TYR A 291 8.00 5.42 -23.99
CA TYR A 291 9.31 6.07 -24.04
C TYR A 291 10.37 5.20 -23.33
N PRO A 292 11.67 5.38 -23.65
CA PRO A 292 12.27 6.41 -24.51
C PRO A 292 12.41 6.03 -25.98
N ASN A 293 12.23 4.78 -26.37
CA ASN A 293 12.51 4.29 -27.73
C ASN A 293 11.24 4.01 -28.56
N GLY A 294 10.05 3.98 -27.96
CA GLY A 294 8.80 3.72 -28.69
C GLY A 294 8.69 2.27 -29.15
N LEU A 295 9.06 1.33 -28.27
CA LEU A 295 9.09 -0.09 -28.59
C LEU A 295 7.69 -0.69 -28.65
N THR A 296 7.51 -1.71 -29.49
CA THR A 296 6.24 -2.45 -29.56
C THR A 296 6.28 -3.72 -28.74
N ALA A 297 5.12 -4.37 -28.59
CA ALA A 297 4.94 -5.57 -27.77
C ALA A 297 6.05 -6.63 -27.93
N GLU A 298 6.55 -6.88 -29.14
CA GLU A 298 7.54 -7.93 -29.40
C GLU A 298 8.95 -7.59 -28.90
N ASP A 299 9.30 -6.30 -28.89
CA ASP A 299 10.64 -5.80 -28.58
C ASP A 299 10.85 -5.52 -27.07
N ILE A 300 9.76 -5.40 -26.33
CA ILE A 300 9.80 -5.10 -24.89
C ILE A 300 10.11 -6.38 -24.10
N ASN A 301 11.15 -6.31 -23.27
CA ASN A 301 11.58 -7.41 -22.41
C ASN A 301 10.45 -7.86 -21.45
N PRO A 302 10.27 -9.17 -21.22
CA PRO A 302 9.30 -9.69 -20.25
C PRO A 302 9.36 -9.01 -18.87
N GLY A 303 10.55 -8.77 -18.34
CA GLY A 303 10.73 -8.13 -17.03
C GLY A 303 10.22 -6.69 -17.01
N ALA A 304 10.44 -5.93 -18.09
CA ALA A 304 9.91 -4.58 -18.23
C ALA A 304 8.37 -4.57 -18.26
N LYS A 305 7.74 -5.53 -18.94
CA LYS A 305 6.27 -5.68 -18.96
C LYS A 305 5.71 -5.96 -17.57
N ILE A 306 6.40 -6.80 -16.78
CA ILE A 306 6.01 -7.06 -15.38
C ILE A 306 6.11 -5.78 -14.57
N ILE A 307 7.27 -5.09 -14.62
CA ILE A 307 7.51 -3.85 -13.86
C ILE A 307 6.46 -2.79 -14.17
N ALA A 308 6.15 -2.58 -15.46
CA ALA A 308 5.16 -1.59 -15.90
C ALA A 308 3.77 -1.84 -15.29
N ILE A 309 3.32 -3.10 -15.27
CA ILE A 309 2.01 -3.48 -14.70
C ILE A 309 1.99 -3.28 -13.19
N VAL A 310 2.99 -3.80 -12.45
CA VAL A 310 3.00 -3.70 -10.98
C VAL A 310 3.17 -2.27 -10.49
N HIS A 311 3.98 -1.47 -11.19
CA HIS A 311 4.15 -0.04 -10.93
C HIS A 311 2.83 0.71 -11.12
N THR A 312 2.15 0.48 -12.24
CA THR A 312 0.87 1.13 -12.53
C THR A 312 -0.22 0.70 -11.56
N PHE A 313 -0.29 -0.59 -11.24
CA PHE A 313 -1.23 -1.11 -10.26
C PHE A 313 -1.03 -0.47 -8.88
N GLU A 314 0.22 -0.35 -8.42
CA GLU A 314 0.56 0.34 -7.18
C GLU A 314 0.15 1.82 -7.21
N ALA A 315 0.44 2.51 -8.32
CA ALA A 315 0.06 3.92 -8.50
C ALA A 315 -1.47 4.13 -8.51
N ILE A 316 -2.24 3.18 -9.05
CA ILE A 316 -3.71 3.27 -9.03
C ILE A 316 -4.25 2.94 -7.63
N THR A 317 -3.70 1.92 -6.97
CA THR A 317 -4.22 1.43 -5.68
C THR A 317 -3.85 2.33 -4.52
N HIS A 318 -2.65 2.90 -4.49
CA HIS A 318 -2.17 3.71 -3.37
C HIS A 318 -1.97 5.18 -3.74
N GLY A 319 -1.75 5.51 -5.02
CA GLY A 319 -1.48 6.89 -5.44
C GLY A 319 -0.13 7.41 -4.94
N HIS A 320 0.14 8.69 -5.23
CA HIS A 320 1.28 9.43 -4.70
C HIS A 320 0.84 10.23 -3.47
N THR A 321 1.61 10.23 -2.37
CA THR A 321 1.16 10.82 -1.11
C THR A 321 0.85 12.32 -1.21
N SER A 322 1.55 13.05 -2.10
CA SER A 322 1.28 14.47 -2.36
C SER A 322 0.05 14.76 -3.24
N VAL A 323 -0.50 13.74 -3.92
CA VAL A 323 -1.59 13.88 -4.91
C VAL A 323 -2.88 13.20 -4.44
N SER A 324 -2.77 12.06 -3.77
CA SER A 324 -3.91 11.31 -3.25
C SER A 324 -3.50 10.57 -1.98
N LEU A 325 -4.23 10.86 -0.90
CA LEU A 325 -4.08 10.18 0.39
C LEU A 325 -4.90 8.88 0.47
N HIS A 326 -5.65 8.51 -0.57
CA HIS A 326 -6.64 7.43 -0.47
C HIS A 326 -6.20 6.18 -1.22
N LYS A 327 -6.34 5.01 -0.58
CA LYS A 327 -6.34 3.74 -1.31
C LYS A 327 -7.58 3.64 -2.21
N ARG A 328 -7.41 3.35 -3.49
CA ARG A 328 -8.54 3.12 -4.40
C ARG A 328 -9.05 1.69 -4.29
N PRO A 329 -10.35 1.43 -4.48
CA PRO A 329 -10.90 0.08 -4.41
C PRO A 329 -10.17 -0.87 -5.37
N LEU A 330 -9.73 -2.02 -4.88
CA LEU A 330 -8.98 -3.01 -5.65
C LEU A 330 -9.67 -3.35 -6.99
N MET A 331 -10.98 -3.58 -6.95
CA MET A 331 -11.76 -3.88 -8.16
C MET A 331 -11.65 -2.79 -9.23
N ARG A 332 -11.55 -1.52 -8.83
CA ARG A 332 -11.35 -0.40 -9.76
C ARG A 332 -9.95 -0.44 -10.38
N ALA A 333 -8.92 -0.74 -9.59
CA ALA A 333 -7.56 -0.90 -10.08
C ALA A 333 -7.45 -2.07 -11.08
N LEU A 334 -8.10 -3.20 -10.78
CA LEU A 334 -8.17 -4.32 -11.70
C LEU A 334 -8.86 -3.94 -13.01
N LEU A 335 -10.03 -3.29 -12.95
CA LEU A 335 -10.74 -2.84 -14.16
C LEU A 335 -9.91 -1.86 -14.99
N GLU A 336 -9.15 -0.98 -14.35
CA GLU A 336 -8.28 -0.01 -15.02
C GLU A 336 -7.07 -0.68 -15.69
N ILE A 337 -6.41 -1.63 -15.02
CA ILE A 337 -5.36 -2.45 -15.64
C ILE A 337 -5.91 -3.26 -16.82
N ASN A 338 -7.12 -3.83 -16.69
CA ASN A 338 -7.75 -4.60 -17.76
C ASN A 338 -8.05 -3.73 -19.00
N LYS A 339 -8.51 -2.49 -18.79
CA LYS A 339 -8.78 -1.53 -19.89
C LYS A 339 -7.52 -1.13 -20.67
N LYS A 340 -6.35 -1.29 -20.06
CA LYS A 340 -5.04 -0.95 -20.63
C LYS A 340 -4.41 -2.12 -21.41
N ALA A 341 -5.02 -3.30 -21.40
CA ALA A 341 -4.57 -4.46 -22.15
C ALA A 341 -4.64 -4.20 -23.67
N GLY A 342 -3.61 -4.63 -24.40
CA GLY A 342 -3.48 -4.46 -25.85
C GLY A 342 -3.02 -3.06 -26.30
N VAL A 343 -3.00 -2.08 -25.39
CA VAL A 343 -2.60 -0.69 -25.69
C VAL A 343 -1.36 -0.30 -24.89
N GLU A 344 -1.49 -0.22 -23.57
CA GLU A 344 -0.36 0.08 -22.69
C GLU A 344 0.37 -1.21 -22.30
N PHE A 345 -0.38 -2.28 -22.03
CA PHE A 345 0.15 -3.55 -21.53
C PHE A 345 -0.12 -4.72 -22.47
N SER A 346 0.78 -5.69 -22.47
CA SER A 346 0.57 -6.96 -23.19
C SER A 346 -0.61 -7.72 -22.58
N GLU A 347 -1.56 -8.14 -23.41
CA GLU A 347 -2.75 -8.89 -22.98
C GLU A 347 -2.37 -10.13 -22.16
N ARG A 348 -1.42 -10.93 -22.65
CA ARG A 348 -0.88 -12.09 -21.94
C ARG A 348 -0.39 -11.75 -20.53
N TRP A 349 0.30 -10.64 -20.35
CA TRP A 349 0.83 -10.24 -19.04
C TRP A 349 -0.25 -9.68 -18.11
N VAL A 350 -1.27 -9.02 -18.67
CA VAL A 350 -2.47 -8.64 -17.90
C VAL A 350 -3.23 -9.86 -17.41
N GLU A 351 -3.40 -10.89 -18.25
CA GLU A 351 -4.02 -12.15 -17.85
C GLU A 351 -3.28 -12.82 -16.69
N ILE A 352 -1.94 -12.89 -16.78
CA ILE A 352 -1.09 -13.43 -15.71
C ILE A 352 -1.25 -12.60 -14.43
N PHE A 353 -1.21 -11.26 -14.54
CA PHE A 353 -1.46 -10.37 -13.41
C PHE A 353 -2.82 -10.65 -12.75
N MET A 354 -3.89 -10.80 -13.53
CA MET A 354 -5.24 -11.10 -13.02
C MET A 354 -5.32 -12.44 -12.31
N GLN A 355 -4.60 -13.45 -12.79
CA GLN A 355 -4.52 -14.76 -12.13
C GLN A 355 -3.78 -14.68 -10.79
N VAL A 356 -2.70 -13.89 -10.75
CA VAL A 356 -1.86 -13.76 -9.56
C VAL A 356 -2.55 -12.93 -8.49
N VAL A 357 -3.07 -11.74 -8.83
CA VAL A 357 -3.66 -10.81 -7.86
C VAL A 357 -4.89 -11.40 -7.16
N ARG A 358 -5.64 -12.29 -7.83
CA ARG A 358 -6.77 -13.02 -7.22
C ARG A 358 -6.37 -14.01 -6.12
N LYS A 359 -5.10 -14.44 -6.08
CA LYS A 359 -4.55 -15.33 -5.05
C LYS A 359 -3.96 -14.57 -3.86
N PHE A 360 -3.78 -13.26 -4.00
CA PHE A 360 -3.40 -12.34 -2.92
C PHE A 360 -4.62 -11.74 -2.21
N ASN A 361 -5.84 -12.01 -2.72
CA ASN A 361 -7.13 -11.83 -2.07
C ASN A 361 -7.67 -13.19 -1.61
#